data_AF-A0A2V6UKY7-F1
#
_entry.id   AF-A0A2V6UKY7-F1
#
_cell.length_a   1.000
_cell.length_b   1.000
_cell.length_c   1.000
_cell.angle_alpha   90.00
_cell.angle_beta   90.00
_cell.angle_gamma   90.00
#
_symmetry.space_group_name_H-M   'P 1'
#
loop_
_entity.id
_entity.type
_entity.pdbx_description
1 polymer ?
#
loop_
_entity_poly.entity_id
_entity_poly.type
_entity_poly.pdbx_seq_one_letter_code
_entity_poly.pdbx_strand_id
1 'polypeptide(L)'
;KGFYLELAGVIAARMGTTMEPLFFRTDAGLRALRPTLLARRCDAFFGMPYTAGGSAGKSIRLTRPFLDIGYAVLLPRAMAFTRLGDLDGKTVGVQYASTPQTLLSVREGVRMATFRFAEEAVGALGRGEIDVAFVWGPVAGWEAARRALLDRFKLVSVSGLDLRSQAAIGVRAEDEALRERLDRELAELGPAIRALAATYHFPLDTPVDLGAPEAAPPPTPAAAPAPAPDRVNPFSGDPAAAAAGRIEFNVLCSHCHSPNAASPDPVRDLRLLNHRYGGRVNDVFYDTVTQGRPTKGMPTWGPILDEKTIWRIKAFLETVQKRDADY
;
A
#
# COMPACT_ATOMS: atom_id res chain seq x y z
N LYS A 1 -6.60 -11.82 -21.82
CA LYS A 1 -7.23 -10.49 -21.61
C LYS A 1 -7.23 -10.23 -20.10
N GLY A 2 -7.65 -9.06 -19.61
CA GLY A 2 -7.64 -8.75 -18.17
C GLY A 2 -9.05 -8.46 -17.66
N PHE A 3 -9.32 -8.76 -16.38
CA PHE A 3 -10.64 -8.63 -15.75
C PHE A 3 -11.36 -7.31 -16.08
N TYR A 4 -10.73 -6.16 -15.84
CA TYR A 4 -11.36 -4.86 -16.09
C TYR A 4 -11.58 -4.56 -17.57
N LEU A 5 -10.69 -5.03 -18.46
CA LEU A 5 -10.88 -4.86 -19.91
C LEU A 5 -12.08 -5.68 -20.39
N GLU A 6 -12.26 -6.88 -19.86
CA GLU A 6 -13.37 -7.74 -20.21
C GLU A 6 -14.69 -7.20 -19.66
N LEU A 7 -14.71 -6.76 -18.40
CA LEU A 7 -15.86 -6.11 -17.79
C LEU A 7 -16.28 -4.84 -18.56
N ALA A 8 -15.32 -3.99 -18.91
CA ALA A 8 -15.61 -2.77 -19.66
C ALA A 8 -16.17 -3.08 -21.06
N GLY A 9 -15.70 -4.15 -21.72
CA GLY A 9 -16.25 -4.63 -22.98
C GLY A 9 -17.71 -5.11 -22.86
N VAL A 10 -18.02 -5.87 -21.81
CA VAL A 10 -19.40 -6.32 -21.53
C VAL A 10 -20.33 -5.13 -21.27
N ILE A 11 -19.91 -4.17 -20.45
CA ILE A 11 -20.69 -2.96 -20.16
C ILE A 11 -20.93 -2.14 -21.44
N ALA A 12 -19.88 -1.91 -22.24
CA ALA A 12 -19.98 -1.14 -23.47
C ALA A 12 -20.97 -1.78 -24.46
N ALA A 13 -20.89 -3.10 -24.67
CA ALA A 13 -21.81 -3.83 -25.54
C ALA A 13 -23.28 -3.66 -25.11
N ARG A 14 -23.56 -3.72 -23.79
CA ARG A 14 -24.91 -3.50 -23.23
C ARG A 14 -25.39 -2.06 -23.36
N MET A 15 -24.46 -1.11 -23.33
CA MET A 15 -24.75 0.30 -23.58
C MET A 15 -24.90 0.63 -25.07
N GLY A 16 -24.72 -0.33 -25.98
CA GLY A 16 -24.76 -0.10 -27.42
C GLY A 16 -23.59 0.72 -27.93
N THR A 17 -22.44 0.65 -27.25
CA THR A 17 -21.21 1.37 -27.58
C THR A 17 -20.00 0.42 -27.61
N THR A 18 -18.84 0.95 -27.96
CA THR A 18 -17.56 0.23 -27.97
C THR A 18 -16.65 0.72 -26.86
N MET A 19 -15.85 -0.19 -26.29
CA MET A 19 -14.82 0.16 -25.31
C MET A 19 -13.45 0.23 -26.00
N GLU A 20 -12.75 1.34 -25.80
CA GLU A 20 -11.38 1.54 -26.26
C GLU A 20 -10.45 1.74 -25.04
N PRO A 21 -9.39 0.92 -24.89
CA PRO A 21 -8.50 1.03 -23.75
C PRO A 21 -7.49 2.17 -23.94
N LEU A 22 -7.41 3.07 -22.96
CA LEU A 22 -6.28 3.98 -22.79
C LEU A 22 -5.27 3.38 -21.82
N PHE A 23 -4.10 2.98 -22.33
CA PHE A 23 -3.01 2.53 -21.48
C PHE A 23 -2.19 3.72 -20.97
N PHE A 24 -2.05 3.81 -19.64
CA PHE A 24 -1.24 4.81 -18.98
C PHE A 24 -0.58 4.22 -17.72
N ARG A 25 0.59 4.72 -17.36
CA ARG A 25 1.28 4.25 -16.15
C ARG A 25 0.59 4.76 -14.89
N THR A 26 0.26 3.85 -13.98
CA THR A 26 -0.49 4.13 -12.75
C THR A 26 0.37 4.11 -11.49
N ASP A 27 1.69 4.07 -11.63
CA ASP A 27 2.66 4.07 -10.52
C ASP A 27 2.57 5.33 -9.64
N ALA A 28 2.02 6.42 -10.17
CA ALA A 28 1.74 7.64 -9.42
C ALA A 28 0.34 7.67 -8.74
N GLY A 29 -0.37 6.53 -8.71
CA GLY A 29 -1.69 6.39 -8.09
C GLY A 29 -2.73 7.33 -8.69
N LEU A 30 -3.52 8.00 -7.85
CA LEU A 30 -4.57 8.95 -8.28
C LEU A 30 -4.06 10.11 -9.15
N ARG A 31 -2.75 10.41 -9.15
CA ARG A 31 -2.18 11.43 -10.05
C ARG A 31 -2.30 11.04 -11.52
N ALA A 32 -2.44 9.75 -11.83
CA ALA A 32 -2.69 9.25 -13.17
C ALA A 32 -4.01 9.78 -13.76
N LEU A 33 -4.99 10.19 -12.93
CA LEU A 33 -6.26 10.74 -13.39
C LEU A 33 -6.12 12.09 -14.10
N ARG A 34 -5.10 12.89 -13.74
CA ARG A 34 -4.88 14.22 -14.34
C ARG A 34 -4.55 14.16 -15.83
N PRO A 35 -3.51 13.43 -16.28
CA PRO A 35 -3.18 13.31 -17.70
C PRO A 35 -4.06 12.31 -18.47
N THR A 36 -5.08 11.71 -17.84
CA THR A 36 -6.00 10.75 -18.47
C THR A 36 -7.44 11.26 -18.43
N LEU A 37 -8.21 10.89 -17.40
CA LEU A 37 -9.62 11.17 -17.23
C LEU A 37 -9.93 12.67 -17.21
N LEU A 38 -9.19 13.46 -16.43
CA LEU A 38 -9.36 14.92 -16.32
C LEU A 38 -8.82 15.68 -17.54
N ALA A 39 -7.90 15.08 -18.29
CA ALA A 39 -7.44 15.59 -19.59
C ALA A 39 -8.34 15.12 -20.76
N ARG A 40 -9.50 14.50 -20.46
CA ARG A 40 -10.46 14.00 -21.46
C ARG A 40 -9.88 13.02 -22.47
N ARG A 41 -8.89 12.22 -22.06
CA ARG A 41 -8.31 11.15 -22.90
C ARG A 41 -9.01 9.80 -22.72
N CYS A 42 -9.83 9.66 -21.69
CA CYS A 42 -10.73 8.54 -21.46
C CYS A 42 -11.94 9.03 -20.66
N ASP A 43 -13.03 8.25 -20.64
CA ASP A 43 -14.29 8.64 -19.99
C ASP A 43 -14.53 7.96 -18.64
N ALA A 44 -13.87 6.83 -18.41
CA ALA A 44 -14.02 6.06 -17.19
C ALA A 44 -12.66 5.46 -16.77
N PHE A 45 -12.45 5.36 -15.45
CA PHE A 45 -11.30 4.73 -14.84
C PHE A 45 -11.76 3.55 -13.97
N PHE A 46 -11.45 2.33 -14.39
CA PHE A 46 -11.90 1.11 -13.71
C PHE A 46 -10.97 0.73 -12.54
N GLY A 47 -11.55 0.16 -11.49
CA GLY A 47 -10.79 -0.39 -10.37
C GLY A 47 -10.30 0.64 -9.36
N MET A 48 -11.02 1.76 -9.21
CA MET A 48 -10.74 2.73 -8.15
C MET A 48 -11.27 2.22 -6.81
N PRO A 49 -10.56 2.46 -5.69
CA PRO A 49 -11.12 2.17 -4.37
C PRO A 49 -12.29 3.11 -4.10
N TYR A 50 -13.41 2.53 -3.68
CA TYR A 50 -14.60 3.25 -3.27
C TYR A 50 -14.35 3.98 -1.95
N THR A 51 -14.78 5.23 -1.89
CA THR A 51 -14.69 6.10 -0.71
C THR A 51 -16.09 6.37 -0.19
N ALA A 52 -16.22 6.47 1.13
CA ALA A 52 -17.47 6.90 1.75
C ALA A 52 -17.86 8.29 1.19
N GLY A 53 -19.05 8.38 0.58
CA GLY A 53 -19.52 9.57 -0.15
C GLY A 53 -19.37 9.51 -1.67
N GLY A 54 -18.88 8.41 -2.24
CA GLY A 54 -18.93 8.16 -3.69
C GLY A 54 -18.11 9.13 -4.53
N SER A 55 -17.04 9.71 -3.97
CA SER A 55 -16.20 10.69 -4.67
C SER A 55 -14.73 10.56 -4.29
N ALA A 56 -13.85 10.67 -5.30
CA ALA A 56 -12.40 10.70 -5.12
C ALA A 56 -11.91 12.15 -5.28
N GLY A 57 -12.06 12.94 -4.21
CA GLY A 57 -11.85 14.39 -4.27
C GLY A 57 -12.99 15.10 -5.02
N LYS A 58 -12.78 16.38 -5.35
CA LYS A 58 -13.87 17.22 -5.90
C LYS A 58 -14.22 16.89 -7.36
N SER A 59 -13.23 16.48 -8.15
CA SER A 59 -13.33 16.36 -9.61
C SER A 59 -13.73 14.98 -10.12
N ILE A 60 -13.87 13.98 -9.23
CA ILE A 60 -14.16 12.60 -9.60
C ILE A 60 -15.40 12.12 -8.85
N ARG A 61 -16.29 11.44 -9.56
CA ARG A 61 -17.42 10.70 -8.99
C ARG A 61 -17.19 9.22 -9.20
N LEU A 62 -17.58 8.43 -8.21
CA LEU A 62 -17.47 6.98 -8.25
C LEU A 62 -18.86 6.40 -8.49
N THR A 63 -18.94 5.33 -9.28
CA THR A 63 -20.12 4.46 -9.27
C THR A 63 -20.29 3.85 -7.88
N ARG A 64 -21.44 3.22 -7.64
CA ARG A 64 -21.55 2.26 -6.56
C ARG A 64 -20.51 1.16 -6.73
N PRO A 65 -20.04 0.58 -5.62
CA PRO A 65 -19.06 -0.49 -5.69
C PRO A 65 -19.68 -1.75 -6.29
N PHE A 66 -18.88 -2.48 -7.06
CA PHE A 66 -19.35 -3.67 -7.79
C PHE A 66 -18.62 -4.96 -7.40
N LEU A 67 -17.48 -4.86 -6.71
CA LEU A 67 -16.72 -6.03 -6.27
C LEU A 67 -15.84 -5.67 -5.07
N ASP A 68 -15.81 -6.51 -4.06
CA ASP A 68 -14.80 -6.39 -3.01
C ASP A 68 -13.48 -7.00 -3.49
N ILE A 69 -12.39 -6.27 -3.33
CA ILE A 69 -11.03 -6.70 -3.67
C ILE A 69 -10.11 -6.39 -2.50
N GLY A 70 -9.12 -7.24 -2.28
CA GLY A 70 -8.27 -7.11 -1.10
C GLY A 70 -7.01 -7.94 -1.21
N TYR A 71 -6.20 -7.84 -0.17
CA TYR A 71 -5.09 -8.75 0.03
C TYR A 71 -5.60 -10.16 0.35
N ALA A 72 -4.77 -11.14 0.04
CA ALA A 72 -5.01 -12.53 0.36
C ALA A 72 -3.70 -13.21 0.71
N VAL A 73 -3.82 -14.30 1.45
CA VAL A 73 -2.73 -15.20 1.79
C VAL A 73 -2.80 -16.39 0.84
N LEU A 74 -1.72 -16.65 0.10
CA LEU A 74 -1.51 -17.83 -0.72
C LEU A 74 -0.61 -18.80 0.05
N LEU A 75 -1.18 -19.93 0.48
CA LEU A 75 -0.56 -20.87 1.42
C LEU A 75 -0.79 -22.33 1.00
N PRO A 76 0.01 -23.30 1.50
CA PRO A 76 -0.19 -24.72 1.22
C PRO A 76 -1.61 -25.17 1.57
N ARG A 77 -2.23 -26.04 0.76
CA ARG A 77 -3.64 -26.45 0.96
C ARG A 77 -3.91 -27.03 2.35
N ALA A 78 -2.95 -27.80 2.88
CA ALA A 78 -3.04 -28.45 4.19
C ALA A 78 -2.93 -27.46 5.37
N MET A 79 -2.40 -26.26 5.16
CA MET A 79 -2.22 -25.28 6.22
C MET A 79 -3.55 -24.56 6.50
N ALA A 80 -3.91 -24.46 7.77
CA ALA A 80 -5.02 -23.61 8.22
C ALA A 80 -4.54 -22.16 8.37
N PHE A 81 -5.44 -21.21 8.14
CA PHE A 81 -5.20 -19.79 8.38
C PHE A 81 -6.50 -19.15 8.86
N THR A 82 -6.57 -18.83 10.14
CA THR A 82 -7.73 -18.21 10.80
C THR A 82 -7.37 -16.92 11.50
N ARG A 83 -6.07 -16.66 11.68
CA ARG A 83 -5.54 -15.44 12.31
C ARG A 83 -4.12 -15.21 11.82
N LEU A 84 -3.62 -13.99 12.03
CA LEU A 84 -2.21 -13.68 11.80
C LEU A 84 -1.31 -14.72 12.50
N GLY A 85 -1.62 -15.08 13.76
CA GLY A 85 -1.02 -16.15 14.58
C GLY A 85 -0.39 -17.31 13.79
N ASP A 86 -1.12 -17.81 12.80
CA ASP A 86 -0.78 -19.04 12.09
C ASP A 86 0.41 -18.89 11.12
N LEU A 87 0.88 -17.66 10.88
CA LEU A 87 2.09 -17.37 10.10
C LEU A 87 3.39 -17.46 10.92
N ASP A 88 3.33 -17.63 12.25
CA ASP A 88 4.53 -17.71 13.05
C ASP A 88 5.38 -18.95 12.68
N GLY A 89 6.70 -18.75 12.66
CA GLY A 89 7.67 -19.73 12.17
C GLY A 89 7.71 -19.87 10.65
N LYS A 90 6.98 -19.04 9.88
CA LYS A 90 6.98 -19.07 8.41
C LYS A 90 7.79 -17.95 7.81
N THR A 91 8.31 -18.24 6.62
CA THR A 91 8.82 -17.25 5.68
C THR A 91 7.66 -16.71 4.87
N VAL A 92 7.33 -15.43 5.06
CA VAL A 92 6.19 -14.79 4.39
C VAL A 92 6.68 -13.78 3.37
N GLY A 93 6.38 -14.03 2.10
CA GLY A 93 6.61 -13.09 1.01
C GLY A 93 5.56 -11.99 0.98
N VAL A 94 5.98 -10.73 0.99
CA VAL A 94 5.10 -9.56 0.87
C VAL A 94 5.60 -8.64 -0.24
N GLN A 95 4.70 -7.83 -0.80
CA GLN A 95 5.09 -6.77 -1.73
C GLN A 95 5.60 -5.55 -0.95
N TYR A 96 6.61 -4.87 -1.51
CA TYR A 96 7.09 -3.59 -1.03
C TYR A 96 5.98 -2.52 -1.01
N ALA A 97 5.98 -1.68 0.03
CA ALA A 97 5.01 -0.61 0.27
C ALA A 97 3.55 -1.11 0.29
N SER A 98 3.34 -2.33 0.80
CA SER A 98 2.01 -2.93 0.94
C SER A 98 1.56 -3.00 2.40
N THR A 99 0.24 -3.03 2.62
CA THR A 99 -0.33 -3.19 3.96
C THR A 99 0.17 -4.46 4.66
N PRO A 100 0.25 -5.64 4.00
CA PRO A 100 0.88 -6.83 4.59
C PRO A 100 2.31 -6.63 5.09
N GLN A 101 3.13 -5.83 4.37
CA GLN A 101 4.50 -5.54 4.81
C GLN A 101 4.50 -4.76 6.13
N THR A 102 3.69 -3.70 6.23
CA THR A 102 3.56 -2.92 7.47
C THR A 102 3.04 -3.79 8.60
N LEU A 103 1.99 -4.58 8.34
CA LEU A 103 1.32 -5.43 9.33
C LEU A 103 2.27 -6.50 9.91
N LEU A 104 3.13 -7.07 9.09
CA LEU A 104 4.10 -8.07 9.52
C LEU A 104 5.40 -7.48 10.07
N SER A 105 5.69 -6.19 9.86
CA SER A 105 6.95 -5.56 10.29
C SER A 105 7.19 -5.57 11.80
N VAL A 106 6.11 -5.55 12.60
CA VAL A 106 6.16 -5.54 14.07
C VAL A 106 6.10 -6.94 14.68
N ARG A 107 6.10 -7.99 13.84
CA ARG A 107 5.84 -9.35 14.28
C ARG A 107 7.09 -10.23 14.22
N GLU A 108 7.67 -10.47 15.40
CA GLU A 108 8.94 -11.20 15.53
C GLU A 108 8.86 -12.67 15.11
N GLY A 109 7.67 -13.29 15.18
CA GLY A 109 7.48 -14.69 14.81
C GLY A 109 7.49 -14.97 13.31
N VAL A 110 7.51 -13.94 12.45
CA VAL A 110 7.45 -14.10 10.99
C VAL A 110 8.77 -13.70 10.34
N ARG A 111 9.33 -14.58 9.50
CA ARG A 111 10.47 -14.23 8.64
C ARG A 111 9.96 -13.56 7.36
N MET A 112 9.87 -12.23 7.37
CA MET A 112 9.37 -11.49 6.22
C MET A 112 10.38 -11.43 5.07
N ALA A 113 9.96 -11.77 3.85
CA ALA A 113 10.70 -11.59 2.61
C ALA A 113 9.99 -10.54 1.74
N THR A 114 10.64 -9.43 1.42
CA THR A 114 10.02 -8.33 0.66
C THR A 114 10.40 -8.40 -0.82
N PHE A 115 9.40 -8.35 -1.68
CA PHE A 115 9.53 -8.35 -3.13
C PHE A 115 9.10 -7.01 -3.72
N ARG A 116 9.62 -6.65 -4.89
CA ARG A 116 9.23 -5.40 -5.54
C ARG A 116 7.80 -5.49 -6.07
N PHE A 117 7.43 -6.66 -6.60
CA PHE A 117 6.13 -6.92 -7.19
C PHE A 117 5.49 -8.18 -6.58
N ALA A 118 4.16 -8.22 -6.51
CA ALA A 118 3.42 -9.35 -5.93
C ALA A 118 3.64 -10.66 -6.73
N GLU A 119 3.79 -10.55 -8.05
CA GLU A 119 4.07 -11.62 -8.99
C GLU A 119 5.37 -12.36 -8.66
N GLU A 120 6.38 -11.63 -8.15
CA GLU A 120 7.68 -12.18 -7.74
C GLU A 120 7.53 -13.02 -6.47
N ALA A 121 6.75 -12.54 -5.49
CA ALA A 121 6.46 -13.28 -4.27
C ALA A 121 5.72 -14.60 -4.58
N VAL A 122 4.72 -14.56 -5.47
CA VAL A 122 4.01 -15.78 -5.91
C VAL A 122 4.96 -16.73 -6.64
N GLY A 123 5.88 -16.20 -7.46
CA GLY A 123 6.92 -17.00 -8.10
C GLY A 123 7.87 -17.67 -7.11
N ALA A 124 8.32 -16.93 -6.09
CA ALA A 124 9.18 -17.44 -5.01
C ALA A 124 8.50 -18.55 -4.21
N LEU A 125 7.20 -18.42 -3.94
CA LEU A 125 6.40 -19.48 -3.31
C LEU A 125 6.40 -20.76 -4.14
N GLY A 126 6.18 -20.64 -5.45
CA GLY A 126 6.21 -21.78 -6.37
C GLY A 126 7.55 -22.51 -6.41
N ARG A 127 8.67 -21.77 -6.22
CA ARG A 127 10.03 -22.30 -6.14
C ARG A 127 10.43 -22.79 -4.74
N GLY A 128 9.60 -22.59 -3.73
CA GLY A 128 9.88 -23.00 -2.34
C GLY A 128 10.87 -22.09 -1.60
N GLU A 129 11.10 -20.86 -2.06
CA GLU A 129 11.98 -19.88 -1.40
C GLU A 129 11.31 -19.21 -0.19
N ILE A 130 9.98 -19.21 -0.17
CA ILE A 130 9.11 -18.74 0.89
C ILE A 130 8.02 -19.77 1.16
N ASP A 131 7.44 -19.75 2.35
CA ASP A 131 6.41 -20.71 2.78
C ASP A 131 4.98 -20.24 2.43
N VAL A 132 4.78 -18.92 2.42
CA VAL A 132 3.48 -18.26 2.22
C VAL A 132 3.70 -16.94 1.49
N ALA A 133 2.79 -16.56 0.58
CA ALA A 133 2.76 -15.22 -0.01
C ALA A 133 1.54 -14.44 0.49
N PHE A 134 1.75 -13.27 1.10
CA PHE A 134 0.68 -12.37 1.53
C PHE A 134 0.72 -11.10 0.67
N VAL A 135 -0.08 -11.10 -0.40
CA VAL A 135 -0.05 -10.10 -1.48
C VAL A 135 -1.44 -9.77 -1.98
N TRP A 136 -1.56 -8.86 -2.96
CA TRP A 136 -2.86 -8.46 -3.51
C TRP A 136 -3.60 -9.66 -4.12
N GLY A 137 -4.80 -9.95 -3.64
CA GLY A 137 -5.53 -11.19 -3.91
C GLY A 137 -5.80 -11.46 -5.40
N PRO A 138 -6.31 -10.50 -6.17
CA PRO A 138 -6.44 -10.62 -7.63
C PRO A 138 -5.15 -11.04 -8.34
N VAL A 139 -4.00 -10.50 -7.92
CA VAL A 139 -2.70 -10.85 -8.50
C VAL A 139 -2.25 -12.23 -8.04
N ALA A 140 -2.41 -12.54 -6.75
CA ALA A 140 -2.09 -13.87 -6.21
C ALA A 140 -2.84 -14.98 -6.96
N GLY A 141 -4.14 -14.81 -7.18
CA GLY A 141 -4.99 -15.78 -7.83
C GLY A 141 -4.62 -16.01 -9.28
N TRP A 142 -4.52 -14.92 -10.05
CA TRP A 142 -4.11 -14.96 -11.45
C TRP A 142 -2.73 -15.59 -11.63
N GLU A 143 -1.74 -15.15 -10.85
CA GLU A 143 -0.36 -15.62 -10.99
C GLU A 143 -0.18 -17.06 -10.53
N ALA A 144 -0.94 -17.51 -9.52
CA ALA A 144 -0.96 -18.89 -9.08
C ALA A 144 -1.58 -19.81 -10.15
N ALA A 145 -2.69 -19.40 -10.76
CA ALA A 145 -3.30 -20.14 -11.87
C ALA A 145 -2.35 -20.25 -13.07
N ARG A 146 -1.75 -19.13 -13.49
CA ARG A 146 -0.81 -19.05 -14.61
C ARG A 146 0.44 -19.93 -14.41
N ARG A 147 0.81 -20.22 -13.16
CA ARG A 147 1.95 -21.06 -12.79
C ARG A 147 1.57 -22.49 -12.38
N ALA A 148 0.30 -22.88 -12.54
CA ALA A 148 -0.21 -24.19 -12.10
C ALA A 148 0.06 -24.48 -10.61
N LEU A 149 -0.09 -23.47 -9.75
CA LEU A 149 0.14 -23.58 -8.31
C LEU A 149 -1.11 -23.97 -7.51
N LEU A 150 -2.30 -23.88 -8.09
CA LEU A 150 -3.58 -24.03 -7.37
C LEU A 150 -3.86 -25.46 -6.86
N ASP A 151 -3.17 -26.47 -7.37
CA ASP A 151 -3.25 -27.85 -6.85
C ASP A 151 -2.50 -28.00 -5.52
N ARG A 152 -1.47 -27.17 -5.29
CA ARG A 152 -0.59 -27.23 -4.12
C ARG A 152 -0.89 -26.15 -3.09
N PHE A 153 -1.43 -25.02 -3.56
CA PHE A 153 -1.69 -23.84 -2.75
C PHE A 153 -3.15 -23.42 -2.85
N LYS A 154 -3.67 -22.78 -1.80
CA LYS A 154 -4.98 -22.15 -1.77
C LYS A 154 -4.84 -20.67 -1.42
N LEU A 155 -5.80 -19.88 -1.85
CA LEU A 155 -5.94 -18.49 -1.42
C LEU A 155 -6.94 -18.41 -0.27
N VAL A 156 -6.65 -17.54 0.69
CA VAL A 156 -7.58 -17.11 1.74
C VAL A 156 -7.58 -15.59 1.76
N SER A 157 -8.72 -14.98 1.47
CA SER A 157 -8.87 -13.52 1.52
C SER A 157 -8.84 -13.02 2.95
N VAL A 158 -8.43 -11.76 3.13
CA VAL A 158 -8.36 -11.13 4.45
C VAL A 158 -9.11 -9.81 4.50
N SER A 159 -9.51 -9.42 5.71
CA SER A 159 -10.06 -8.11 6.03
C SER A 159 -9.34 -7.50 7.24
N GLY A 160 -9.58 -6.21 7.45
CA GLY A 160 -8.90 -5.38 8.45
C GLY A 160 -8.54 -4.03 7.86
N LEU A 161 -7.88 -3.18 8.67
CA LEU A 161 -7.49 -1.83 8.25
C LEU A 161 -6.62 -1.87 6.99
N ASP A 162 -7.06 -1.19 5.93
CA ASP A 162 -6.38 -1.10 4.62
C ASP A 162 -6.03 -2.44 3.95
N LEU A 163 -6.68 -3.54 4.34
CA LEU A 163 -6.48 -4.86 3.75
C LEU A 163 -7.48 -5.21 2.64
N ARG A 164 -8.59 -4.49 2.59
CA ARG A 164 -9.69 -4.75 1.65
C ARG A 164 -10.39 -3.45 1.29
N SER A 165 -10.80 -3.33 0.05
CA SER A 165 -11.55 -2.19 -0.45
C SER A 165 -12.61 -2.64 -1.45
N GLN A 166 -13.56 -1.75 -1.68
CA GLN A 166 -14.62 -1.95 -2.65
C GLN A 166 -14.19 -1.32 -3.99
N ALA A 167 -14.24 -2.05 -5.08
CA ALA A 167 -13.92 -1.56 -6.41
C ALA A 167 -15.09 -0.77 -7.00
N ALA A 168 -14.79 0.41 -7.53
CA ALA A 168 -15.71 1.28 -8.25
C ALA A 168 -15.10 1.77 -9.57
N ILE A 169 -15.94 2.35 -10.42
CA ILE A 169 -15.51 3.05 -11.64
C ILE A 169 -15.53 4.55 -11.35
N GLY A 170 -14.44 5.23 -11.64
CA GLY A 170 -14.37 6.69 -11.56
C GLY A 170 -14.71 7.35 -12.89
N VAL A 171 -15.52 8.40 -12.84
CA VAL A 171 -15.82 9.31 -13.95
C VAL A 171 -15.57 10.75 -13.51
N ARG A 172 -15.52 11.68 -14.47
CA ARG A 172 -15.41 13.11 -14.14
C ARG A 172 -16.66 13.57 -13.39
N ALA A 173 -16.51 14.59 -12.53
CA ALA A 173 -17.60 15.05 -11.69
C ALA A 173 -18.81 15.59 -12.45
N GLU A 174 -18.58 16.15 -13.65
CA GLU A 174 -19.65 16.62 -14.54
C GLU A 174 -20.38 15.49 -15.30
N ASP A 175 -19.81 14.28 -15.38
CA ASP A 175 -20.35 13.18 -16.20
C ASP A 175 -21.37 12.32 -15.41
N GLU A 176 -22.34 12.97 -14.78
CA GLU A 176 -23.31 12.32 -13.90
C GLU A 176 -24.18 11.29 -14.65
N ALA A 177 -24.63 11.62 -15.86
CA ALA A 177 -25.42 10.70 -16.69
C ALA A 177 -24.65 9.41 -17.03
N LEU A 178 -23.34 9.51 -17.27
CA LEU A 178 -22.49 8.34 -17.50
C LEU A 178 -22.37 7.51 -16.21
N ARG A 179 -22.13 8.16 -15.06
CA ARG A 179 -22.08 7.48 -13.75
C ARG A 179 -23.35 6.68 -13.48
N GLU A 180 -24.51 7.31 -13.65
CA GLU A 180 -25.81 6.68 -13.40
C GLU A 180 -26.07 5.52 -14.37
N ARG A 181 -25.68 5.67 -15.64
CA ARG A 181 -25.81 4.58 -16.60
C ARG A 181 -24.92 3.40 -16.20
N LEU A 182 -23.66 3.63 -15.87
CA LEU A 182 -22.74 2.61 -15.37
C LEU A 182 -23.30 1.93 -14.11
N ASP A 183 -23.91 2.68 -13.19
CA ASP A 183 -24.53 2.12 -12.00
C ASP A 183 -25.68 1.15 -12.29
N ARG A 184 -26.51 1.45 -13.30
CA ARG A 184 -27.58 0.54 -13.72
C ARG A 184 -27.00 -0.75 -14.28
N GLU A 185 -26.02 -0.64 -15.18
CA GLU A 185 -25.37 -1.82 -15.78
C GLU A 185 -24.66 -2.67 -14.72
N LEU A 186 -23.93 -2.05 -13.78
CA LEU A 186 -23.22 -2.75 -12.70
C LEU A 186 -24.18 -3.50 -11.77
N ALA A 187 -25.36 -2.95 -11.48
CA ALA A 187 -26.36 -3.65 -10.66
C ALA A 187 -26.91 -4.89 -11.36
N GLU A 188 -27.24 -4.79 -12.65
CA GLU A 188 -27.73 -5.94 -13.42
C GLU A 188 -26.64 -7.00 -13.62
N LEU A 189 -25.38 -6.57 -13.77
CA LEU A 189 -24.25 -7.46 -14.03
C LEU A 189 -23.68 -8.14 -12.77
N GLY A 190 -24.18 -7.87 -11.56
CA GLY A 190 -23.60 -8.36 -10.30
C GLY A 190 -23.17 -9.85 -10.30
N PRO A 191 -24.07 -10.79 -10.65
CA PRO A 191 -23.71 -12.21 -10.76
C PRO A 191 -22.66 -12.50 -11.85
N ALA A 192 -22.76 -11.85 -13.00
CA ALA A 192 -21.82 -12.00 -14.12
C ALA A 192 -20.42 -11.45 -13.77
N ILE A 193 -20.34 -10.34 -13.04
CA ILE A 193 -19.09 -9.76 -12.52
C ILE A 193 -18.41 -10.75 -11.58
N ARG A 194 -19.16 -11.38 -10.67
CA ARG A 194 -18.61 -12.41 -9.76
C ARG A 194 -18.13 -13.63 -10.53
N ALA A 195 -18.88 -14.11 -11.52
CA ALA A 195 -18.47 -15.23 -12.37
C ALA A 195 -17.18 -14.88 -13.16
N LEU A 196 -17.11 -13.68 -13.72
CA LEU A 196 -15.91 -13.18 -14.41
C LEU A 196 -14.71 -13.11 -13.45
N ALA A 197 -14.90 -12.58 -12.24
CA ALA A 197 -13.83 -12.51 -11.23
C ALA A 197 -13.31 -13.91 -10.85
N ALA A 198 -14.20 -14.91 -10.79
CA ALA A 198 -13.83 -16.30 -10.55
C ALA A 198 -12.98 -16.89 -11.70
N THR A 199 -13.30 -16.58 -12.97
CA THR A 199 -12.47 -16.95 -14.13
C THR A 199 -11.05 -16.40 -14.04
N TYR A 200 -10.89 -15.21 -13.44
CA TYR A 200 -9.58 -14.60 -13.18
C TYR A 200 -8.98 -15.00 -11.81
N HIS A 201 -9.57 -15.98 -11.13
CA HIS A 201 -9.13 -16.53 -9.85
C HIS A 201 -9.06 -15.50 -8.71
N PHE A 202 -9.91 -14.47 -8.73
CA PHE A 202 -10.00 -13.56 -7.59
C PHE A 202 -10.49 -14.34 -6.36
N PRO A 203 -9.97 -14.04 -5.15
CA PRO A 203 -10.46 -14.68 -3.93
C PRO A 203 -11.83 -14.08 -3.56
N LEU A 204 -12.88 -14.90 -3.72
CA LEU A 204 -14.28 -14.54 -3.48
C LEU A 204 -14.85 -15.20 -2.21
N ASP A 205 -13.99 -15.82 -1.41
CA ASP A 205 -14.30 -16.41 -0.11
C ASP A 205 -14.69 -15.36 0.94
N THR A 206 -15.23 -15.83 2.06
CA THR A 206 -15.44 -14.99 3.25
C THR A 206 -14.07 -14.67 3.84
N PRO A 207 -13.70 -13.39 3.96
CA PRO A 207 -12.36 -13.02 4.42
C PRO A 207 -12.14 -13.36 5.89
N VAL A 208 -10.90 -13.73 6.20
CA VAL A 208 -10.42 -13.83 7.59
C VAL A 208 -10.13 -12.43 8.11
N ASP A 209 -10.80 -12.05 9.20
CA ASP A 209 -10.58 -10.77 9.85
C ASP A 209 -9.29 -10.79 10.68
N LEU A 210 -8.35 -9.92 10.33
CA LEU A 210 -7.07 -9.80 11.03
C LEU A 210 -7.08 -8.71 12.11
N GLY A 211 -8.23 -8.06 12.33
CA GLY A 211 -8.39 -6.97 13.29
C GLY A 211 -7.67 -5.69 12.89
N ALA A 212 -7.99 -4.60 13.57
CA ALA A 212 -7.19 -3.38 13.54
C ALA A 212 -6.17 -3.41 14.70
N PRO A 213 -4.92 -2.95 14.52
CA PRO A 213 -4.15 -2.52 15.69
C PRO A 213 -4.95 -1.43 16.42
N GLU A 214 -5.05 -1.54 17.74
CA GLU A 214 -5.79 -0.61 18.59
C GLU A 214 -5.31 0.82 18.35
N ALA A 215 -6.21 1.68 17.86
CA ALA A 215 -5.91 3.06 17.53
C ALA A 215 -5.86 3.91 18.81
N ALA A 216 -4.72 4.56 19.07
CA ALA A 216 -4.64 5.64 20.06
C ALA A 216 -5.46 6.85 19.59
N PRO A 217 -6.13 7.59 20.49
CA PRO A 217 -6.98 8.73 20.13
C PRO A 217 -6.16 9.93 19.60
N PRO A 218 -6.74 10.80 18.76
CA PRO A 218 -6.02 11.89 18.12
C PRO A 218 -5.74 13.04 19.11
N PRO A 219 -4.53 13.62 19.14
CA PRO A 219 -4.27 14.87 19.84
C PRO A 219 -4.68 16.10 19.02
N THR A 220 -5.10 17.14 19.72
CA THR A 220 -5.54 18.44 19.22
C THR A 220 -4.36 19.27 18.70
N PRO A 221 -4.51 20.10 17.64
CA PRO A 221 -3.38 20.81 17.03
C PRO A 221 -2.96 22.02 17.88
N ALA A 222 -1.67 22.11 18.22
CA ALA A 222 -1.04 23.35 18.69
C ALA A 222 -0.20 23.99 17.56
N ALA A 223 -0.28 25.32 17.47
CA ALA A 223 0.40 26.12 16.45
C ALA A 223 1.92 26.21 16.69
N ALA A 224 2.67 26.30 15.60
CA ALA A 224 4.14 26.32 15.58
C ALA A 224 4.74 27.71 15.89
N PRO A 225 5.95 27.77 16.49
CA PRO A 225 6.85 28.93 16.40
C PRO A 225 7.99 28.74 15.37
N ALA A 226 8.57 29.89 14.97
CA ALA A 226 9.65 30.10 13.98
C ALA A 226 11.07 29.69 14.50
N PRO A 227 12.14 29.69 13.66
CA PRO A 227 13.35 28.87 13.86
C PRO A 227 14.60 29.57 14.46
N ALA A 228 15.39 28.80 15.24
CA ALA A 228 16.87 28.69 15.42
C ALA A 228 17.17 27.74 16.62
N PRO A 229 18.38 27.14 16.89
CA PRO A 229 19.71 27.10 16.24
C PRO A 229 20.15 25.66 15.83
N ASP A 230 21.46 25.41 15.58
CA ASP A 230 22.11 24.09 15.35
C ASP A 230 21.59 23.05 16.35
N ARG A 231 20.60 22.25 15.93
CA ARG A 231 19.96 21.32 16.86
C ARG A 231 20.89 20.15 17.14
N VAL A 232 21.16 19.91 18.42
CA VAL A 232 21.91 18.74 18.87
C VAL A 232 20.91 17.67 19.27
N ASN A 233 21.12 16.44 18.76
CA ASN A 233 20.34 15.29 19.19
C ASN A 233 20.73 14.90 20.64
N PRO A 234 19.85 15.07 21.64
CA PRO A 234 20.17 14.75 23.04
C PRO A 234 20.34 13.25 23.30
N PHE A 235 19.91 12.39 22.37
CA PHE A 235 20.05 10.93 22.44
C PHE A 235 21.18 10.39 21.56
N SER A 236 22.03 11.27 21.02
CA SER A 236 23.17 10.84 20.19
C SER A 236 24.08 9.89 20.96
N GLY A 237 24.38 8.74 20.36
CA GLY A 237 25.22 7.71 20.97
C GLY A 237 24.56 6.83 22.05
N ASP A 238 23.29 7.08 22.41
CA ASP A 238 22.57 6.25 23.37
C ASP A 238 21.98 4.99 22.68
N PRO A 239 22.45 3.77 23.01
CA PRO A 239 21.99 2.54 22.37
C PRO A 239 20.55 2.17 22.72
N ALA A 240 20.05 2.51 23.92
CA ALA A 240 18.67 2.22 24.30
C ALA A 240 17.70 3.17 23.58
N ALA A 241 18.08 4.44 23.45
CA ALA A 241 17.34 5.42 22.67
C ALA A 241 17.33 5.07 21.17
N ALA A 242 18.45 4.62 20.62
CA ALA A 242 18.54 4.14 19.24
C ALA A 242 17.70 2.86 19.02
N ALA A 243 17.67 1.94 19.98
CA ALA A 243 16.84 0.74 19.88
C ALA A 243 15.33 1.09 19.88
N ALA A 244 14.89 1.99 20.75
CA ALA A 244 13.51 2.50 20.75
C ALA A 244 13.19 3.28 19.45
N GLY A 245 14.09 4.16 19.04
CA GLY A 245 13.97 4.93 17.80
C GLY A 245 13.89 4.06 16.54
N ARG A 246 14.53 2.89 16.54
CA ARG A 246 14.42 1.91 15.45
C ARG A 246 12.98 1.39 15.31
N ILE A 247 12.34 1.07 16.42
CA ILE A 247 10.95 0.58 16.43
C ILE A 247 10.03 1.70 15.92
N GLU A 248 10.18 2.90 16.48
CA GLU A 248 9.41 4.10 16.11
C GLU A 248 9.58 4.43 14.62
N PHE A 249 10.81 4.43 14.13
CA PHE A 249 11.10 4.62 12.72
C PHE A 249 10.44 3.55 11.84
N ASN A 250 10.51 2.29 12.27
CA ASN A 250 9.97 1.19 11.48
C ASN A 250 8.45 1.21 11.41
N VAL A 251 7.77 1.73 12.44
CA VAL A 251 6.31 1.91 12.42
C VAL A 251 5.92 3.15 11.60
N LEU A 252 6.62 4.27 11.78
CA LEU A 252 6.16 5.58 11.32
C LEU A 252 6.75 6.01 9.96
N CYS A 253 8.01 5.66 9.70
CA CYS A 253 8.78 6.20 8.58
C CYS A 253 9.12 5.14 7.52
N SER A 254 9.16 3.86 7.88
CA SER A 254 9.61 2.79 6.97
C SER A 254 8.71 2.60 5.74
N HIS A 255 7.45 3.02 5.79
CA HIS A 255 6.57 2.95 4.63
C HIS A 255 7.17 3.67 3.42
N CYS A 256 7.84 4.81 3.65
CA CYS A 256 8.49 5.60 2.61
C CYS A 256 10.02 5.39 2.55
N HIS A 257 10.65 5.13 3.70
CA HIS A 257 12.11 5.06 3.83
C HIS A 257 12.67 3.64 3.97
N SER A 258 11.79 2.64 3.87
CA SER A 258 12.06 1.20 4.03
C SER A 258 12.52 0.81 5.44
N PRO A 259 12.40 -0.47 5.83
CA PRO A 259 12.85 -0.92 7.15
C PRO A 259 14.30 -0.55 7.41
N ASN A 260 14.56 -0.05 8.61
CA ASN A 260 15.86 0.40 9.06
C ASN A 260 16.51 1.46 8.14
N ALA A 261 15.69 2.32 7.53
CA ALA A 261 16.08 3.38 6.62
C ALA A 261 16.73 2.92 5.31
N ALA A 262 16.78 1.60 5.06
CA ALA A 262 17.50 1.00 3.96
C ALA A 262 16.63 0.93 2.69
N SER A 263 16.33 2.09 2.12
CA SER A 263 15.55 2.15 0.88
C SER A 263 16.36 1.70 -0.34
N PRO A 264 15.77 0.91 -1.25
CA PRO A 264 16.38 0.62 -2.55
C PRO A 264 16.33 1.81 -3.52
N ASP A 265 15.44 2.79 -3.28
CA ASP A 265 15.47 4.10 -3.95
C ASP A 265 16.46 5.01 -3.21
N PRO A 266 17.58 5.40 -3.83
CA PRO A 266 18.56 6.27 -3.19
C PRO A 266 17.92 7.54 -2.64
N VAL A 267 17.00 8.20 -3.36
CA VAL A 267 16.40 9.48 -2.94
C VAL A 267 15.70 9.36 -1.58
N ARG A 268 15.22 8.15 -1.23
CA ARG A 268 14.52 7.86 0.03
C ARG A 268 15.38 7.08 1.04
N ASP A 269 16.58 6.65 0.67
CA ASP A 269 17.51 5.95 1.56
C ASP A 269 18.10 6.93 2.58
N LEU A 270 17.67 6.81 3.83
CA LEU A 270 18.10 7.70 4.90
C LEU A 270 19.42 7.26 5.52
N ARG A 271 20.01 6.15 5.08
CA ARG A 271 21.42 5.83 5.40
C ARG A 271 22.40 6.77 4.69
N LEU A 272 21.91 7.52 3.70
CA LEU A 272 22.65 8.55 2.95
C LEU A 272 22.43 9.95 3.51
N LEU A 273 21.77 10.08 4.66
CA LEU A 273 21.36 11.36 5.21
C LEU A 273 22.57 12.22 5.60
N ASN A 274 23.57 11.65 6.29
CA ASN A 274 24.81 12.34 6.64
C ASN A 274 25.60 12.74 5.40
N HIS A 275 25.75 11.83 4.43
CA HIS A 275 26.45 12.09 3.18
C HIS A 275 25.86 13.31 2.43
N ARG A 276 24.53 13.47 2.44
CA ARG A 276 23.85 14.57 1.73
C ARG A 276 23.94 15.93 2.41
N TYR A 277 23.90 15.95 3.74
CA TYR A 277 23.62 17.17 4.48
C TYR A 277 24.74 17.59 5.44
N GLY A 278 25.74 16.72 5.66
CA GLY A 278 26.93 17.01 6.45
C GLY A 278 26.58 17.62 7.81
N GLY A 279 27.22 18.74 8.16
CA GLY A 279 27.01 19.43 9.44
C GLY A 279 25.58 19.92 9.69
N ARG A 280 24.73 20.05 8.66
CA ARG A 280 23.33 20.49 8.80
C ARG A 280 22.33 19.36 8.97
N VAL A 281 22.81 18.12 9.14
CA VAL A 281 21.95 16.94 9.09
C VAL A 281 20.85 16.93 10.15
N ASN A 282 21.12 17.44 11.36
CA ASN A 282 20.15 17.46 12.45
C ASN A 282 19.00 18.44 12.17
N ASP A 283 19.32 19.64 11.67
CA ASP A 283 18.30 20.64 11.35
C ASP A 283 17.45 20.19 10.18
N VAL A 284 18.09 19.72 9.11
CA VAL A 284 17.38 19.22 7.92
C VAL A 284 16.47 18.06 8.29
N PHE A 285 16.94 17.13 9.13
CA PHE A 285 16.12 16.04 9.64
C PHE A 285 14.94 16.57 10.45
N TYR A 286 15.19 17.38 11.47
CA TYR A 286 14.18 17.86 12.41
C TYR A 286 13.10 18.67 11.68
N ASP A 287 13.50 19.62 10.84
CA ASP A 287 12.57 20.45 10.07
C ASP A 287 11.80 19.61 9.05
N THR A 288 12.45 18.65 8.38
CA THR A 288 11.77 17.79 7.40
C THR A 288 10.76 16.85 8.07
N VAL A 289 11.07 16.28 9.24
CA VAL A 289 10.14 15.42 9.98
C VAL A 289 8.98 16.25 10.52
N THR A 290 9.27 17.35 11.19
CA THR A 290 8.24 18.19 11.82
C THR A 290 7.29 18.81 10.80
N GLN A 291 7.81 19.39 9.70
CA GLN A 291 7.00 20.04 8.67
C GLN A 291 6.44 19.05 7.65
N GLY A 292 7.05 17.87 7.52
CA GLY A 292 6.74 16.92 6.46
C GLY A 292 7.12 17.42 5.07
N ARG A 293 6.69 16.69 4.04
CA ARG A 293 6.72 17.12 2.64
C ARG A 293 5.40 16.75 1.98
N PRO A 294 4.29 17.45 2.28
CA PRO A 294 2.95 17.03 1.86
C PRO A 294 2.80 16.87 0.34
N THR A 295 3.43 17.75 -0.43
CA THR A 295 3.45 17.68 -1.91
C THR A 295 4.18 16.43 -2.45
N LYS A 296 5.10 15.87 -1.64
CA LYS A 296 5.89 14.67 -1.93
C LYS A 296 5.42 13.43 -1.15
N GLY A 297 4.31 13.52 -0.42
CA GLY A 297 3.68 12.41 0.29
C GLY A 297 4.24 12.10 1.67
N MET A 298 5.19 12.88 2.19
CA MET A 298 5.64 12.74 3.58
C MET A 298 4.69 13.53 4.51
N PRO A 299 4.02 12.89 5.47
CA PRO A 299 3.13 13.58 6.41
C PRO A 299 3.88 14.62 7.25
N THR A 300 3.14 15.62 7.75
CA THR A 300 3.63 16.61 8.71
C THR A 300 3.60 15.98 10.11
N TRP A 301 4.74 15.49 10.59
CA TRP A 301 4.79 14.69 11.82
C TRP A 301 4.89 15.52 13.11
N GLY A 302 5.25 16.80 13.02
CA GLY A 302 5.44 17.66 14.20
C GLY A 302 4.24 17.70 15.16
N PRO A 303 2.98 17.75 14.67
CA PRO A 303 1.80 17.67 15.55
C PRO A 303 1.50 16.27 16.12
N ILE A 304 2.14 15.22 15.61
CA ILE A 304 1.83 13.82 15.93
C ILE A 304 2.91 13.23 16.86
N LEU A 305 4.17 13.58 16.65
CA LEU A 305 5.31 13.05 17.38
C LEU A 305 5.84 14.07 18.36
N ASP A 306 6.06 13.63 19.61
CA ASP A 306 6.78 14.44 20.57
C ASP A 306 8.26 14.57 20.17
N GLU A 307 8.90 15.63 20.66
CA GLU A 307 10.30 15.94 20.34
C GLU A 307 11.24 14.80 20.75
N LYS A 308 10.94 14.13 21.86
CA LYS A 308 11.70 12.97 22.34
C LYS A 308 11.72 11.84 21.31
N THR A 309 10.57 11.51 20.73
CA THR A 309 10.42 10.46 19.71
C THR A 309 11.15 10.84 18.42
N ILE A 310 11.05 12.09 17.98
CA ILE A 310 11.78 12.59 16.81
C ILE A 310 13.30 12.40 17.00
N TRP A 311 13.83 12.76 18.17
CA TRP A 311 15.26 12.61 18.45
C TRP A 311 15.72 11.18 18.69
N ARG A 312 14.88 10.30 19.26
CA ARG A 312 15.19 8.85 19.31
C ARG A 312 15.26 8.24 17.92
N ILE A 313 14.34 8.59 17.03
CA ILE A 313 14.40 8.21 15.62
C ILE A 313 15.71 8.70 14.99
N LYS A 314 16.13 9.94 15.28
CA LYS A 314 17.43 10.44 14.81
C LYS A 314 18.62 9.64 15.36
N ALA A 315 18.58 9.28 16.65
CA ALA A 315 19.61 8.45 17.28
C ALA A 315 19.71 7.08 16.61
N PHE A 316 18.57 6.47 16.24
CA PHE A 316 18.56 5.27 15.41
C PHE A 316 19.23 5.51 14.05
N LEU A 317 18.84 6.58 13.34
CA LEU A 317 19.37 6.86 12.01
C LEU A 317 20.90 7.03 12.01
N GLU A 318 21.47 7.60 13.07
CA GLU A 318 22.93 7.72 13.26
C GLU A 318 23.63 6.36 13.25
N THR A 319 22.99 5.30 13.74
CA THR A 319 23.58 3.94 13.78
C THR A 319 23.62 3.23 12.43
N VAL A 320 22.81 3.67 11.45
CA VAL A 320 22.67 2.99 10.15
C VAL A 320 23.24 3.79 8.98
N GLN A 321 23.92 4.92 9.23
CA GLN A 321 24.53 5.72 8.18
C GLN A 321 25.61 4.93 7.44
N LYS A 322 25.58 5.00 6.11
CA LYS A 322 26.70 4.51 5.28
C LYS A 322 27.89 5.45 5.43
N ARG A 323 29.10 4.89 5.39
CA ARG A 323 30.32 5.69 5.42
C ARG A 323 30.60 6.20 4.01
N ASP A 324 31.28 7.33 3.89
CA ASP A 324 31.66 7.89 2.59
C ASP A 324 32.56 6.95 1.77
N ALA A 325 33.23 5.98 2.43
CA ALA A 325 34.05 4.95 1.79
C ALA A 325 33.25 3.77 1.18
N ASP A 326 31.93 3.72 1.40
CA ASP A 326 31.04 2.67 0.86
C ASP A 326 30.44 3.08 -0.51
N TYR A 327 31.05 4.07 -1.18
CA TYR A 327 30.66 4.65 -2.47
C TYR A 327 31.83 4.77 -3.44
#